data_AF-A0ABD5TX86-F1
#
_entry.id   AF-A0ABD5TX86-F1
#
_cell.length_a   1.000
_cell.length_b   1.000
_cell.length_c   1.000
_cell.angle_alpha   90.00
_cell.angle_beta   90.00
_cell.angle_gamma   90.00
#
_symmetry.space_group_name_H-M   'P 1'
#
loop_
_entity.id
_entity.type
_entity.pdbx_description
1 polymer ?
#
loop_
_entity_poly.entity_id
_entity_poly.type
_entity_poly.pdbx_seq_one_letter_code
_entity_poly.pdbx_strand_id
1 'polypeptide(L)'
;MATDPQASSLHDARTHLRAFGGAFVVVGLAILAAGIFISLGRPLIEAFGVAPESALGRALISAAQFVGFGVAAVGYLVVTDQRELVSVRAPTARDAAWVAGGLLGLVGLYLAIVFGMNALGIEMAGSNLVAQGQDEPVYYLYLIPVTVLLVGPTEELVFRGVVQGSFRRAYGTAFGIVAASAVFAAIHWSSFSGSGRFVTLGVILLLGATLGTVYEKTENLFVPAAVHGLFNTVQFAYVYATATHLF
;
A
#
# COMPACT_ATOMS: atom_id res chain seq x y z
N MET A 1 -26.42 16.34 30.57
CA MET A 1 -26.26 15.28 29.54
C MET A 1 -25.35 15.83 28.47
N ALA A 2 -24.07 15.45 28.47
CA ALA A 2 -23.19 15.74 27.33
C ALA A 2 -23.60 14.78 26.21
N THR A 3 -24.07 15.32 25.09
CA THR A 3 -24.33 14.55 23.87
C THR A 3 -23.00 13.95 23.40
N ASP A 4 -22.92 12.63 23.31
CA ASP A 4 -21.74 11.94 22.79
C ASP A 4 -21.45 12.44 21.37
N PRO A 5 -20.29 13.06 21.10
CA PRO A 5 -19.94 13.57 19.77
C PRO A 5 -20.03 12.50 18.69
N GLN A 6 -19.74 11.23 19.03
CA GLN A 6 -19.85 10.10 18.09
C GLN A 6 -21.30 9.76 17.75
N ALA A 7 -22.24 9.92 18.68
CA ALA A 7 -23.65 9.70 18.39
C ALA A 7 -24.19 10.73 17.38
N SER A 8 -23.67 11.97 17.41
CA SER A 8 -24.09 13.03 16.47
C SER A 8 -23.55 12.82 15.05
N SER A 9 -22.35 12.27 14.89
CA SER A 9 -21.72 12.04 13.58
C SER A 9 -22.34 10.89 12.80
N LEU A 10 -22.91 9.89 13.50
CA LEU A 10 -23.59 8.75 12.89
C LEU A 10 -24.98 9.09 12.31
N HIS A 11 -25.52 10.26 12.63
CA HIS A 11 -26.80 10.72 12.09
C HIS A 11 -26.64 11.79 11.00
N ASP A 12 -25.41 12.24 10.71
CA ASP A 12 -25.13 13.24 9.68
C ASP A 12 -24.76 12.58 8.34
N ALA A 13 -25.69 12.68 7.38
CA ALA A 13 -25.50 12.18 6.02
C ALA A 13 -24.26 12.77 5.34
N ARG A 14 -23.85 14.01 5.69
CA ARG A 14 -22.64 14.63 5.12
C ARG A 14 -21.37 13.94 5.58
N THR A 15 -21.33 13.47 6.84
CA THR A 15 -20.20 12.72 7.39
C THR A 15 -20.00 11.39 6.63
N HIS A 16 -21.09 10.65 6.39
CA HIS A 16 -21.03 9.40 5.62
C HIS A 16 -20.65 9.64 4.15
N LEU A 17 -21.24 10.65 3.51
CA LEU A 17 -20.93 11.00 2.13
C LEU A 17 -19.47 11.40 1.97
N ARG A 18 -18.91 12.16 2.92
CA ARG A 18 -17.49 12.52 2.92
C ARG A 18 -16.59 11.32 3.13
N ALA A 19 -16.93 10.40 4.05
CA ALA A 19 -16.12 9.23 4.32
C ALA A 19 -16.08 8.27 3.12
N PHE A 20 -17.25 7.80 2.67
CA PHE A 20 -17.34 6.85 1.57
C PHE A 20 -17.03 7.50 0.21
N GLY A 21 -17.60 8.67 -0.05
CA GLY A 21 -17.36 9.41 -1.30
C GLY A 21 -15.91 9.87 -1.41
N GLY A 22 -15.32 10.37 -0.33
CA GLY A 22 -13.90 10.74 -0.30
C GLY A 22 -12.97 9.55 -0.55
N ALA A 23 -13.23 8.42 0.10
CA ALA A 23 -12.47 7.19 -0.13
C ALA A 23 -12.59 6.70 -1.59
N PHE A 24 -13.81 6.70 -2.15
CA PHE A 24 -14.02 6.31 -3.54
C PHE A 24 -13.32 7.26 -4.52
N VAL A 25 -13.44 8.57 -4.30
CA VAL A 25 -12.82 9.59 -5.15
C VAL A 25 -11.29 9.49 -5.09
N VAL A 26 -10.67 9.41 -3.92
CA VAL A 26 -9.20 9.36 -3.83
C VAL A 26 -8.64 8.08 -4.45
N VAL A 27 -9.29 6.93 -4.25
CA VAL A 27 -8.86 5.66 -4.85
C VAL A 27 -9.06 5.69 -6.36
N GLY A 28 -10.20 6.20 -6.84
CA GLY A 28 -10.46 6.36 -8.27
C GLY A 28 -9.47 7.31 -8.94
N LEU A 29 -9.16 8.44 -8.30
CA LEU A 29 -8.15 9.39 -8.76
C LEU A 29 -6.75 8.76 -8.76
N ALA A 30 -6.41 7.98 -7.74
CA ALA A 30 -5.12 7.30 -7.67
C ALA A 30 -4.95 6.30 -8.82
N ILE A 31 -5.96 5.48 -9.10
CA ILE A 31 -5.96 4.54 -10.23
C ILE A 31 -5.91 5.28 -11.57
N LEU A 32 -6.69 6.34 -11.74
CA LEU A 32 -6.69 7.16 -12.95
C LEU A 32 -5.33 7.83 -13.19
N ALA A 33 -4.77 8.46 -12.17
CA ALA A 33 -3.46 9.10 -12.24
C ALA A 33 -2.35 8.08 -12.50
N ALA A 34 -2.38 6.91 -11.85
CA ALA A 34 -1.50 5.80 -12.18
C ALA A 34 -1.54 5.45 -13.68
N GLY A 35 -2.74 5.28 -14.24
CA GLY A 35 -2.92 5.01 -15.67
C GLY A 35 -2.33 6.10 -16.57
N ILE A 36 -2.60 7.37 -16.26
CA ILE A 36 -2.06 8.52 -17.01
C ILE A 36 -0.53 8.53 -16.95
N PHE A 37 0.06 8.38 -15.76
CA PHE A 37 1.50 8.40 -15.59
C PHE A 37 2.20 7.20 -16.25
N ILE A 38 1.56 6.03 -16.27
CA ILE A 38 2.04 4.88 -17.06
C ILE A 38 2.02 5.22 -18.55
N SER A 39 0.90 5.76 -19.06
CA SER A 39 0.74 6.11 -20.48
C SER A 39 1.73 7.18 -20.95
N LEU A 40 2.06 8.15 -20.09
CA LEU A 40 3.05 9.19 -20.37
C LEU A 40 4.49 8.71 -20.15
N GLY A 41 4.70 7.84 -19.14
CA GLY A 41 6.02 7.33 -18.77
C GLY A 41 6.61 6.42 -19.83
N ARG A 42 5.80 5.53 -20.42
CA ARG A 42 6.28 4.57 -21.45
C ARG A 42 7.00 5.25 -22.63
N PRO A 43 6.40 6.19 -23.37
CA PRO A 43 7.09 6.85 -24.49
C PRO A 43 8.27 7.72 -24.03
N LEU A 44 8.22 8.29 -22.83
CA LEU A 44 9.33 9.07 -22.28
C LEU A 44 10.55 8.19 -22.02
N ILE A 45 10.36 7.03 -21.38
CA ILE A 45 11.42 6.05 -21.09
C ILE A 45 12.05 5.56 -22.40
N GLU A 46 11.22 5.26 -23.40
CA GLU A 46 11.67 4.86 -24.73
C GLU A 46 12.49 5.96 -25.43
N ALA A 47 12.08 7.22 -25.31
CA ALA A 47 12.83 8.36 -25.85
C ALA A 47 14.23 8.53 -25.23
N PHE A 48 14.44 8.03 -24.00
CA PHE A 48 15.76 7.97 -23.36
C PHE A 48 16.55 6.69 -23.69
N GLY A 49 16.07 5.87 -24.63
CA GLY A 49 16.76 4.66 -25.10
C GLY A 49 16.61 3.46 -24.17
N VAL A 50 15.67 3.49 -23.23
CA VAL A 50 15.36 2.36 -22.34
C VAL A 50 14.18 1.59 -22.90
N ALA A 51 14.36 0.30 -23.19
CA ALA A 51 13.26 -0.55 -23.67
C ALA A 51 12.20 -0.71 -22.56
N PRO A 52 10.92 -0.37 -22.80
CA PRO A 52 9.85 -0.46 -21.79
C PRO A 52 9.68 -1.85 -21.16
N GLU A 53 9.98 -2.91 -21.92
CA GLU A 53 9.87 -4.30 -21.46
C GLU A 53 11.14 -4.83 -20.77
N SER A 54 12.23 -4.06 -20.74
CA SER A 54 13.42 -4.44 -19.94
C SER A 54 13.12 -4.34 -18.44
N ALA A 55 13.92 -5.00 -17.60
CA ALA A 55 13.85 -4.87 -16.15
C ALA A 55 13.84 -3.40 -15.67
N LEU A 56 14.73 -2.57 -16.22
CA LEU A 56 14.77 -1.15 -15.87
C LEU A 56 13.52 -0.41 -16.38
N GLY A 57 13.08 -0.67 -17.61
CA GLY A 57 11.88 -0.06 -18.19
C GLY A 57 10.63 -0.35 -17.36
N ARG A 58 10.42 -1.60 -16.96
CA ARG A 58 9.29 -2.01 -16.10
C ARG A 58 9.34 -1.35 -14.72
N ALA A 59 10.52 -1.27 -14.10
CA ALA A 59 10.70 -0.60 -12.82
C ALA A 59 10.41 0.90 -12.91
N LEU A 60 10.84 1.57 -13.99
CA LEU A 60 10.54 2.99 -14.24
C LEU A 60 9.06 3.24 -14.53
N ILE A 61 8.38 2.34 -15.25
CA ILE A 61 6.93 2.39 -15.45
C ILE A 61 6.20 2.25 -14.10
N SER A 62 6.63 1.32 -13.25
CA SER A 62 6.13 1.18 -11.88
C SER A 62 6.37 2.45 -11.06
N ALA A 63 7.56 3.04 -11.15
CA ALA A 63 7.85 4.32 -10.51
C ALA A 63 6.88 5.42 -10.97
N ALA A 64 6.64 5.55 -12.28
CA ALA A 64 5.68 6.52 -12.83
C ALA A 64 4.27 6.30 -12.29
N GLN A 65 3.80 5.04 -12.25
CA GLN A 65 2.51 4.68 -11.65
C GLN A 65 2.37 5.24 -10.22
N PHE A 66 3.38 5.02 -9.38
CA PHE A 66 3.32 5.44 -7.97
C PHE A 66 3.54 6.94 -7.76
N VAL A 67 4.27 7.61 -8.66
CA VAL A 67 4.24 9.09 -8.72
C VAL A 67 2.81 9.58 -8.98
N GLY A 68 2.09 8.95 -9.92
CA GLY A 68 0.67 9.24 -10.16
C GLY A 68 -0.20 9.05 -8.92
N PHE A 69 -0.02 7.96 -8.18
CA PHE A 69 -0.68 7.74 -6.88
C PHE A 69 -0.43 8.88 -5.89
N GLY A 70 0.84 9.27 -5.73
CA GLY A 70 1.23 10.36 -4.84
C GLY A 70 0.60 11.70 -5.25
N VAL A 71 0.61 12.02 -6.55
CA VAL A 71 -0.02 13.22 -7.11
C VAL A 71 -1.52 13.24 -6.83
N ALA A 72 -2.22 12.12 -7.02
CA ALA A 72 -3.65 12.03 -6.74
C ALA A 72 -3.96 12.23 -5.26
N ALA A 73 -3.21 11.59 -4.36
CA ALA A 73 -3.42 11.68 -2.92
C ALA A 73 -3.15 13.08 -2.38
N VAL A 74 -2.00 13.67 -2.74
CA VAL A 74 -1.65 15.05 -2.37
C VAL A 74 -2.63 16.04 -2.98
N GLY A 75 -2.97 15.88 -4.27
CA GLY A 75 -3.95 16.72 -4.96
C GLY A 75 -5.31 16.69 -4.28
N TYR A 76 -5.81 15.51 -3.90
CA TYR A 76 -7.06 15.37 -3.15
C TYR A 76 -7.00 16.12 -1.81
N LEU A 77 -5.94 15.94 -1.03
CA LEU A 77 -5.77 16.58 0.28
C LEU A 77 -5.68 18.11 0.17
N VAL A 78 -5.00 18.62 -0.86
CA VAL A 78 -4.86 20.06 -1.11
C VAL A 78 -6.16 20.68 -1.61
N VAL A 79 -6.82 20.07 -2.58
CA VAL A 79 -8.04 20.60 -3.20
C VAL A 79 -9.24 20.55 -2.25
N THR A 80 -9.31 19.52 -1.39
CA THR A 80 -10.41 19.37 -0.44
C THR A 80 -10.14 19.99 0.93
N ASP A 81 -8.96 20.58 1.14
CA ASP A 81 -8.48 21.13 2.42
C ASP A 81 -8.61 20.15 3.59
N GLN A 82 -8.16 18.90 3.37
CA GLN A 82 -8.27 17.79 4.34
C GLN A 82 -6.92 17.26 4.82
N ARG A 83 -5.90 18.12 4.87
CA ARG A 83 -4.52 17.73 5.24
C ARG A 83 -4.44 17.15 6.65
N GLU A 84 -5.35 17.53 7.53
CA GLU A 84 -5.47 17.05 8.91
C GLU A 84 -5.98 15.59 9.03
N LEU A 85 -6.36 14.95 7.92
CA LEU A 85 -6.53 13.49 7.89
C LEU A 85 -5.21 12.75 8.10
N VAL A 86 -4.09 13.38 7.72
CA VAL A 86 -2.77 12.74 7.67
C VAL A 86 -1.87 13.28 8.76
N SER A 87 -1.44 12.41 9.67
CA SER A 87 -0.46 12.75 10.70
C SER A 87 0.94 12.57 10.14
N VAL A 88 1.68 13.66 9.99
CA VAL A 88 3.08 13.65 9.56
C VAL A 88 3.91 14.47 10.54
N ARG A 89 5.01 13.88 11.02
CA ARG A 89 5.99 14.57 11.87
C ARG A 89 7.39 14.03 11.61
N ALA A 90 8.40 14.79 12.01
CA ALA A 90 9.78 14.34 11.95
C ALA A 90 9.93 13.01 12.72
N PRO A 91 10.60 11.99 12.14
CA PRO A 91 10.84 10.72 12.81
C PRO A 91 11.71 10.89 14.07
N THR A 92 11.43 10.07 15.08
CA THR A 92 12.12 10.00 16.36
C THR A 92 12.78 8.63 16.55
N ALA A 93 13.63 8.48 17.57
CA ALA A 93 14.19 7.17 17.92
C ALA A 93 13.11 6.12 18.24
N ARG A 94 11.98 6.54 18.82
CA ARG A 94 10.81 5.68 19.06
C ARG A 94 10.21 5.18 17.74
N ASP A 95 10.17 6.03 16.72
CA ASP A 95 9.68 5.64 15.40
C ASP A 95 10.62 4.61 14.75
N ALA A 96 11.94 4.74 14.92
CA ALA A 96 12.88 3.73 14.43
C ALA A 96 12.63 2.35 15.08
N ALA A 97 12.33 2.31 16.40
CA ALA A 97 11.94 1.08 17.08
C ALA A 97 10.62 0.51 16.54
N TRP A 98 9.63 1.37 16.25
CA TRP A 98 8.39 0.95 15.59
C TRP A 98 8.59 0.46 14.16
N VAL A 99 9.52 1.04 13.40
CA VAL A 99 9.87 0.56 12.06
C VAL A 99 10.47 -0.83 12.15
N ALA A 100 11.45 -1.05 13.03
CA ALA A 100 12.06 -2.36 13.21
C ALA A 100 11.05 -3.41 13.72
N GLY A 101 10.31 -3.08 14.78
CA GLY A 101 9.29 -3.97 15.35
C GLY A 101 8.14 -4.25 14.39
N GLY A 102 7.69 -3.23 13.64
CA GLY A 102 6.64 -3.36 12.63
C GLY A 102 7.09 -4.24 11.46
N LEU A 103 8.33 -4.09 11.00
CA LEU A 103 8.91 -4.95 9.96
C LEU A 103 8.97 -6.41 10.43
N LEU A 104 9.53 -6.67 11.61
CA LEU A 104 9.60 -8.02 12.18
C LEU A 104 8.20 -8.61 12.38
N GLY A 105 7.25 -7.79 12.84
CA GLY A 105 5.84 -8.17 12.99
C GLY A 105 5.20 -8.57 11.67
N LEU A 106 5.36 -7.77 10.60
CA LEU A 106 4.82 -8.11 9.28
C LEU A 106 5.47 -9.35 8.68
N VAL A 107 6.80 -9.47 8.74
CA VAL A 107 7.52 -10.66 8.25
C VAL A 107 7.07 -11.90 9.03
N GLY A 108 7.01 -11.81 10.36
CA GLY A 108 6.54 -12.91 11.20
C GLY A 108 5.10 -13.31 10.92
N LEU A 109 4.19 -12.35 10.77
CA LEU A 109 2.79 -12.58 10.41
C LEU A 109 2.69 -13.25 9.04
N TYR A 110 3.40 -12.73 8.04
CA TYR A 110 3.41 -13.30 6.70
C TYR A 110 3.92 -14.75 6.70
N LEU A 111 5.04 -15.03 7.37
CA LEU A 111 5.58 -16.38 7.48
C LEU A 111 4.62 -17.31 8.22
N ALA A 112 4.04 -16.88 9.34
CA ALA A 112 3.07 -17.68 10.09
C ALA A 112 1.85 -18.05 9.21
N ILE A 113 1.36 -17.11 8.41
CA ILE A 113 0.28 -17.36 7.45
C ILE A 113 0.75 -18.36 6.38
N VAL A 114 1.90 -18.15 5.75
CA VAL A 114 2.43 -19.05 4.70
C VAL A 114 2.58 -20.48 5.23
N PHE A 115 3.21 -20.65 6.40
CA PHE A 115 3.37 -21.96 7.03
C PHE A 115 2.02 -22.59 7.39
N GLY A 116 1.09 -21.80 7.94
CA GLY A 116 -0.26 -22.27 8.26
C GLY A 116 -1.04 -22.72 7.03
N MET A 117 -1.03 -21.93 5.96
CA MET A 117 -1.68 -22.29 4.69
C MET A 117 -1.06 -23.55 4.09
N ASN A 118 0.27 -23.67 4.11
CA ASN A 118 0.96 -24.86 3.63
C ASN A 118 0.59 -26.12 4.44
N ALA A 119 0.54 -26.02 5.78
CA ALA A 119 0.13 -27.11 6.65
C ALA A 119 -1.33 -27.55 6.42
N LEU A 120 -2.19 -26.63 5.97
CA LEU A 120 -3.59 -26.89 5.65
C LEU A 120 -3.82 -27.28 4.18
N GLY A 121 -2.77 -27.31 3.35
CA GLY A 121 -2.90 -27.57 1.91
C GLY A 121 -3.65 -26.47 1.15
N ILE A 122 -3.68 -25.24 1.65
CA ILE A 122 -4.36 -24.10 1.03
C ILE A 122 -3.39 -23.39 0.08
N GLU A 123 -3.74 -23.36 -1.19
CA GLU A 123 -2.95 -22.68 -2.22
C GLU A 123 -3.21 -21.16 -2.22
N MET A 124 -2.13 -20.38 -2.28
CA MET A 124 -2.18 -18.93 -2.50
C MET A 124 -2.04 -18.61 -3.99
N ALA A 125 -2.56 -17.46 -4.42
CA ALA A 125 -2.39 -17.01 -5.79
C ALA A 125 -0.95 -16.58 -6.10
N GLY A 126 -0.54 -16.79 -7.35
CA GLY A 126 0.74 -16.31 -7.86
C GLY A 126 0.73 -14.79 -8.05
N SER A 127 1.88 -14.14 -7.80
CA SER A 127 2.07 -12.71 -8.01
C SER A 127 2.44 -12.42 -9.47
N ASN A 128 1.69 -11.53 -10.12
CA ASN A 128 1.97 -11.10 -11.50
C ASN A 128 3.30 -10.34 -11.59
N LEU A 129 3.68 -9.62 -10.53
CA LEU A 129 4.96 -8.93 -10.44
C LEU A 129 6.13 -9.92 -10.36
N VAL A 130 5.97 -11.01 -9.59
CA VAL A 130 6.96 -12.10 -9.54
C VAL A 130 7.03 -12.82 -10.89
N ALA A 131 5.91 -13.04 -11.57
CA ALA A 131 5.91 -13.64 -12.91
C ALA A 131 6.68 -12.77 -13.93
N GLN A 132 6.55 -11.43 -13.85
CA GLN A 132 7.26 -10.51 -14.74
C GLN A 132 8.79 -10.60 -14.61
N GLY A 133 9.32 -10.78 -13.39
CA GLY A 133 10.76 -10.80 -13.15
C GLY A 133 11.44 -12.14 -13.34
N GLN A 134 10.72 -13.21 -13.71
CA GLN A 134 11.29 -14.56 -13.82
C GLN A 134 12.44 -14.60 -14.84
N ASP A 135 12.25 -13.97 -15.99
CA ASP A 135 13.23 -13.99 -17.09
C ASP A 135 14.39 -13.00 -16.87
N GLU A 136 14.18 -11.94 -16.08
CA GLU A 136 15.18 -10.91 -15.77
C GLU A 136 15.19 -10.58 -14.26
N PRO A 137 15.81 -11.42 -13.41
CA PRO A 137 15.73 -11.26 -11.95
C PRO A 137 16.22 -9.91 -11.42
N VAL A 138 17.12 -9.23 -12.12
CA VAL A 138 17.58 -7.87 -11.77
C VAL A 138 16.44 -6.88 -11.62
N TYR A 139 15.29 -7.12 -12.25
CA TYR A 139 14.05 -6.36 -12.06
C TYR A 139 13.67 -6.22 -10.59
N TYR A 140 13.80 -7.28 -9.78
CA TYR A 140 13.46 -7.24 -8.36
C TYR A 140 14.35 -6.28 -7.58
N LEU A 141 15.63 -6.14 -7.97
CA LEU A 141 16.54 -5.19 -7.33
C LEU A 141 16.16 -3.74 -7.68
N TYR A 142 15.72 -3.48 -8.91
CA TYR A 142 15.22 -2.16 -9.29
C TYR A 142 13.92 -1.78 -8.59
N LEU A 143 13.11 -2.75 -8.18
CA LEU A 143 11.90 -2.50 -7.41
C LEU A 143 12.17 -2.09 -5.95
N ILE A 144 13.35 -2.38 -5.39
CA ILE A 144 13.72 -1.99 -4.02
C ILE A 144 13.67 -0.46 -3.81
N PRO A 145 14.39 0.37 -4.59
CA PRO A 145 14.28 1.81 -4.45
C PRO A 145 12.86 2.31 -4.79
N VAL A 146 12.19 1.71 -5.76
CA VAL A 146 10.80 2.07 -6.12
C VAL A 146 9.86 1.84 -4.94
N THR A 147 9.97 0.71 -4.23
CA THR A 147 9.05 0.41 -3.14
C THR A 147 9.31 1.22 -1.88
N VAL A 148 10.57 1.53 -1.58
CA VAL A 148 10.94 2.33 -0.40
C VAL A 148 10.56 3.79 -0.60
N LEU A 149 10.77 4.33 -1.80
CA LEU A 149 10.59 5.75 -2.08
C LEU A 149 9.20 6.11 -2.58
N LEU A 150 8.52 5.20 -3.28
CA LEU A 150 7.26 5.49 -3.97
C LEU A 150 6.13 4.60 -3.49
N VAL A 151 6.22 3.27 -3.61
CA VAL A 151 5.09 2.36 -3.28
C VAL A 151 4.63 2.56 -1.83
N GLY A 152 5.53 2.33 -0.86
CA GLY A 152 5.21 2.45 0.56
C GLY A 152 4.66 3.84 0.89
N PRO A 153 5.38 4.94 0.61
CA PRO A 153 4.89 6.28 0.93
C PRO A 153 3.56 6.64 0.27
N THR A 154 3.38 6.36 -1.01
CA THR A 154 2.20 6.83 -1.75
C THR A 154 0.97 5.97 -1.51
N GLU A 155 1.11 4.65 -1.35
CA GLU A 155 0.00 3.80 -0.94
C GLU A 155 -0.41 4.08 0.50
N GLU A 156 0.53 4.21 1.44
CA GLU A 156 0.18 4.55 2.82
C GLU A 156 -0.50 5.93 2.89
N LEU A 157 -0.08 6.91 2.09
CA LEU A 157 -0.76 8.20 2.01
C LEU A 157 -2.23 8.05 1.59
N VAL A 158 -2.52 7.26 0.55
CA VAL A 158 -3.89 6.99 0.09
C VAL A 158 -4.68 6.24 1.15
N PHE A 159 -4.18 5.09 1.61
CA PHE A 159 -4.97 4.16 2.40
C PHE A 159 -4.98 4.49 3.90
N ARG A 160 -3.85 4.91 4.48
CA ARG A 160 -3.74 5.20 5.93
C ARG A 160 -4.00 6.67 6.19
N GLY A 161 -3.44 7.53 5.35
CA GLY A 161 -3.71 8.96 5.39
C GLY A 161 -5.17 9.27 5.09
N VAL A 162 -5.59 9.07 3.84
CA VAL A 162 -6.91 9.51 3.39
C VAL A 162 -8.03 8.54 3.78
N VAL A 163 -8.01 7.30 3.28
CA VAL A 163 -9.14 6.35 3.44
C VAL A 163 -9.38 6.01 4.91
N GLN A 164 -8.36 5.53 5.62
CA GLN A 164 -8.44 5.22 7.05
C GLN A 164 -8.74 6.47 7.87
N GLY A 165 -8.10 7.62 7.59
CA GLY A 165 -8.36 8.88 8.28
C GLY A 165 -9.81 9.33 8.15
N SER A 166 -10.40 9.21 6.97
CA SER A 166 -11.80 9.57 6.69
C SER A 166 -12.77 8.65 7.44
N PHE A 167 -12.54 7.34 7.39
CA PHE A 167 -13.38 6.37 8.10
C PHE A 167 -13.21 6.44 9.62
N ARG A 168 -11.99 6.65 10.11
CA ARG A 168 -11.71 6.86 11.54
C ARG A 168 -12.48 8.06 12.08
N ARG A 169 -12.49 9.17 11.33
CA ARG A 169 -13.21 10.38 11.74
C ARG A 169 -14.73 10.15 11.83
N ALA A 170 -15.29 9.34 10.92
CA ALA A 170 -16.72 9.10 10.84
C ALA A 170 -17.23 7.98 11.77
N TYR A 171 -16.44 6.92 11.95
CA TYR A 171 -16.88 5.64 12.55
C TYR A 171 -15.92 5.10 13.63
N GLY A 172 -14.85 5.83 13.95
CA GLY A 172 -13.85 5.41 14.93
C GLY A 172 -12.74 4.53 14.36
N THR A 173 -11.67 4.38 15.16
CA THR A 173 -10.39 3.80 14.73
C THR A 173 -10.51 2.36 14.24
N ALA A 174 -11.24 1.50 14.94
CA ALA A 174 -11.37 0.09 14.57
C ALA A 174 -12.01 -0.07 13.18
N PHE A 175 -13.11 0.65 12.92
CA PHE A 175 -13.74 0.64 11.61
C PHE A 175 -12.82 1.22 10.54
N GLY A 176 -12.13 2.32 10.83
CA GLY A 176 -11.17 2.94 9.91
C GLY A 176 -10.08 1.98 9.43
N ILE A 177 -9.47 1.24 10.36
CA ILE A 177 -8.43 0.24 10.03
C ILE A 177 -9.01 -0.86 9.15
N VAL A 178 -10.13 -1.47 9.55
CA VAL A 178 -10.72 -2.61 8.82
C VAL A 178 -11.19 -2.19 7.42
N ALA A 179 -11.91 -1.07 7.32
CA ALA A 179 -12.44 -0.58 6.05
C ALA A 179 -11.31 -0.20 5.08
N ALA A 180 -10.30 0.54 5.54
CA ALA A 180 -9.16 0.90 4.69
C ALA A 180 -8.36 -0.33 4.24
N SER A 181 -8.20 -1.33 5.13
CA SER A 181 -7.50 -2.57 4.80
C SER A 181 -8.27 -3.44 3.80
N ALA A 182 -9.60 -3.43 3.88
CA ALA A 182 -10.45 -4.11 2.90
C ALA A 182 -10.37 -3.43 1.52
N VAL A 183 -10.39 -2.10 1.47
CA VAL A 183 -10.21 -1.33 0.21
C VAL A 183 -8.80 -1.57 -0.35
N PHE A 184 -7.77 -1.55 0.49
CA PHE A 184 -6.40 -1.86 0.11
C PHE A 184 -6.29 -3.27 -0.49
N ALA A 185 -6.86 -4.28 0.16
CA ALA A 185 -6.89 -5.64 -0.39
C ALA A 185 -7.67 -5.72 -1.71
N ALA A 186 -8.82 -5.04 -1.83
CA ALA A 186 -9.64 -5.08 -3.03
C ALA A 186 -8.89 -4.56 -4.28
N ILE A 187 -8.14 -3.46 -4.16
CA ILE A 187 -7.39 -2.91 -5.30
C ILE A 187 -6.25 -3.83 -5.78
N HIS A 188 -5.80 -4.78 -4.94
CA HIS A 188 -4.77 -5.75 -5.28
C HIS A 188 -5.29 -6.92 -6.12
N TRP A 189 -6.59 -7.00 -6.41
CA TRP A 189 -7.19 -8.11 -7.15
C TRP A 189 -6.47 -8.43 -8.47
N SER A 190 -6.06 -7.40 -9.22
CA SER A 190 -5.36 -7.55 -10.50
C SER A 190 -3.88 -7.88 -10.37
N SER A 191 -3.29 -7.77 -9.17
CA SER A 191 -1.87 -8.05 -8.91
C SER A 191 -1.59 -9.56 -8.79
N PHE A 192 -2.62 -10.38 -8.63
CA PHE A 192 -2.51 -11.81 -8.40
C PHE A 192 -3.31 -12.62 -9.42
N SER A 193 -2.88 -13.83 -9.72
CA SER A 193 -3.54 -14.73 -10.67
C SER A 193 -3.66 -16.16 -10.12
N GLY A 194 -4.73 -16.85 -10.48
CA GLY A 194 -5.02 -18.21 -10.02
C GLY A 194 -6.20 -18.31 -9.04
N SER A 195 -6.52 -19.54 -8.65
CA SER A 195 -7.66 -19.91 -7.78
C SER A 195 -7.52 -19.39 -6.34
N GLY A 196 -6.30 -19.26 -5.83
CA GLY A 196 -6.00 -18.78 -4.47
C GLY A 196 -6.19 -17.27 -4.23
N ARG A 197 -6.79 -16.53 -5.18
CA ARG A 197 -6.80 -15.05 -5.15
C ARG A 197 -7.51 -14.48 -3.92
N PHE A 198 -8.65 -15.06 -3.53
CA PHE A 198 -9.37 -14.63 -2.33
C PHE A 198 -8.59 -14.89 -1.05
N VAL A 199 -7.86 -16.01 -0.98
CA VAL A 199 -6.97 -16.33 0.16
C VAL A 199 -5.90 -15.25 0.26
N THR A 200 -5.21 -14.96 -0.84
CA THR A 200 -4.17 -13.92 -0.90
C THR A 200 -4.71 -12.54 -0.53
N LEU A 201 -5.93 -12.18 -0.98
CA LEU A 201 -6.56 -10.93 -0.55
C LEU A 201 -6.85 -10.89 0.95
N GLY A 202 -7.25 -12.02 1.55
CA GLY A 202 -7.37 -12.15 3.00
C GLY A 202 -6.05 -11.88 3.72
N VAL A 203 -4.94 -12.39 3.19
CA VAL A 203 -3.58 -12.10 3.72
C VAL A 203 -3.28 -10.61 3.62
N ILE A 204 -3.52 -9.98 2.47
CA ILE A 204 -3.28 -8.55 2.26
C ILE A 204 -4.13 -7.70 3.19
N LEU A 205 -5.37 -8.10 3.48
CA LEU A 205 -6.22 -7.43 4.47
C LEU A 205 -5.57 -7.46 5.85
N LEU A 206 -5.03 -8.60 6.30
CA LEU A 206 -4.38 -8.74 7.61
C LEU A 206 -3.07 -7.93 7.71
N LEU A 207 -2.24 -7.98 6.66
CA LEU A 207 -1.04 -7.15 6.57
C LEU A 207 -1.42 -5.66 6.56
N GLY A 208 -2.47 -5.32 5.82
CA GLY A 208 -2.99 -3.97 5.74
C GLY A 208 -3.53 -3.45 7.08
N ALA A 209 -4.21 -4.30 7.84
CA ALA A 209 -4.70 -3.97 9.17
C ALA A 209 -3.56 -3.78 10.17
N THR A 210 -2.47 -4.54 10.00
CA THR A 210 -1.24 -4.37 10.79
C THR A 210 -0.61 -3.00 10.52
N LEU A 211 -0.45 -2.61 9.25
CA LEU A 211 0.03 -1.27 8.88
C LEU A 211 -0.88 -0.16 9.40
N GLY A 212 -2.20 -0.33 9.28
CA GLY A 212 -3.18 0.60 9.83
C GLY A 212 -3.07 0.76 11.35
N THR A 213 -2.80 -0.33 12.06
CA THR A 213 -2.56 -0.31 13.52
C THR A 213 -1.25 0.40 13.86
N VAL A 214 -0.16 0.14 13.12
CA VAL A 214 1.11 0.86 13.29
C VAL A 214 0.92 2.36 13.11
N TYR A 215 0.15 2.77 12.09
CA TYR A 215 -0.16 4.19 11.87
C TYR A 215 -0.86 4.83 13.07
N GLU A 216 -1.90 4.20 13.62
CA GLU A 216 -2.64 4.73 14.78
C GLU A 216 -1.80 4.77 16.05
N LYS A 217 -0.88 3.80 16.23
CA LYS A 217 -0.02 3.74 17.43
C LYS A 217 1.13 4.74 17.38
N THR A 218 1.55 5.13 16.19
CA THR A 218 2.69 6.03 16.00
C THR A 218 2.30 7.46 15.66
N GLU A 219 1.07 7.66 15.18
CA GLU A 219 0.53 8.94 14.72
C GLU A 219 1.50 9.63 13.74
N ASN A 220 2.14 8.83 12.88
CA ASN A 220 3.10 9.32 11.92
C ASN A 220 3.11 8.42 10.68
N LEU A 221 2.70 8.96 9.53
CA LEU A 221 2.61 8.23 8.27
C LEU A 221 3.96 7.69 7.79
N PHE A 222 5.07 8.31 8.20
CA PHE A 222 6.41 7.83 7.88
C PHE A 222 6.63 6.39 8.35
N VAL A 223 6.14 6.02 9.54
CA VAL A 223 6.39 4.71 10.14
C VAL A 223 5.77 3.56 9.32
N PRO A 224 4.45 3.53 9.05
CA PRO A 224 3.87 2.47 8.23
C PRO A 224 4.45 2.50 6.80
N ALA A 225 4.79 3.67 6.24
CA ALA A 225 5.40 3.75 4.90
C ALA A 225 6.77 3.07 4.85
N ALA A 226 7.62 3.33 5.85
CA ALA A 226 8.93 2.68 5.97
C ALA A 226 8.78 1.17 6.23
N VAL A 227 7.88 0.76 7.13
CA VAL A 227 7.59 -0.65 7.41
C VAL A 227 7.14 -1.39 6.14
N HIS A 228 6.21 -0.79 5.38
CA HIS A 228 5.70 -1.34 4.14
C HIS A 228 6.80 -1.44 3.08
N GLY A 229 7.52 -0.35 2.80
CA GLY A 229 8.61 -0.36 1.83
C GLY A 229 9.71 -1.38 2.16
N LEU A 230 10.07 -1.51 3.43
CA LEU A 230 11.06 -2.50 3.89
C LEU A 230 10.52 -3.93 3.82
N PHE A 231 9.24 -4.16 4.13
CA PHE A 231 8.62 -5.47 3.99
C PHE A 231 8.65 -5.94 2.52
N ASN A 232 8.31 -5.06 1.58
CA ASN A 232 8.42 -5.35 0.15
C ASN A 232 9.88 -5.57 -0.29
N THR A 233 10.83 -4.80 0.27
CA THR A 233 12.26 -4.99 0.03
C THR A 233 12.73 -6.39 0.43
N VAL A 234 12.30 -6.88 1.60
CA VAL A 234 12.61 -8.25 2.04
C VAL A 234 12.07 -9.28 1.04
N GLN A 235 10.83 -9.11 0.57
CA GLN A 235 10.24 -10.00 -0.42
C GLN A 235 11.00 -9.97 -1.77
N PHE A 236 11.33 -8.79 -2.29
CA PHE A 236 12.05 -8.67 -3.55
C PHE A 236 13.47 -9.22 -3.46
N ALA A 237 14.18 -8.96 -2.36
CA ALA A 237 15.50 -9.52 -2.12
C ALA A 237 15.45 -11.06 -2.02
N TYR A 238 14.44 -11.61 -1.34
CA TYR A 238 14.23 -13.05 -1.26
C TYR A 238 13.97 -13.66 -2.64
N VAL A 239 13.03 -13.10 -3.41
CA VAL A 239 12.69 -13.61 -4.75
C VAL A 239 13.86 -13.47 -5.72
N TYR A 240 14.66 -12.39 -5.63
CA TYR A 240 15.89 -12.27 -6.40
C TYR A 240 16.88 -13.38 -6.08
N ALA A 241 17.11 -13.63 -4.80
CA ALA A 241 18.09 -14.61 -4.36
C ALA A 241 17.69 -16.04 -4.75
N THR A 242 16.41 -16.38 -4.68
CA THR A 242 15.91 -17.69 -5.14
C THR A 242 15.99 -17.82 -6.66
N ALA A 243 15.60 -16.79 -7.41
CA ALA A 243 15.64 -16.80 -8.88
C ALA A 243 17.08 -16.87 -9.44
N THR A 244 18.08 -16.46 -8.66
CA THR A 244 19.51 -16.47 -9.03
C THR A 244 20.30 -17.61 -8.37
N HIS A 245 19.65 -18.49 -7.62
CA HIS A 245 20.29 -19.59 -6.89
C HIS A 245 21.45 -19.14 -5.98
N LEU A 246 21.29 -17.99 -5.32
CA LEU A 246 22.29 -17.47 -4.38
C LEU A 246 22.38 -18.29 -3.08
N PHE A 247 21.37 -19.09 -2.79
CA PHE A 247 21.34 -20.09 -1.73
C PHE A 247 20.38 -21.24 -2.08
#